data_AF-A0A7W0GSW1-F1
#
_entry.id   AF-A0A7W0GSW1-F1
#
_cell.length_a   1.000
_cell.length_b   1.000
_cell.length_c   1.000
_cell.angle_alpha   90.00
_cell.angle_beta   90.00
_cell.angle_gamma   90.00
#
_symmetry.space_group_name_H-M   'P 1'
#
loop_
_entity.id
_entity.type
_entity.pdbx_description
1 polymer ?
#
loop_
_entity_poly.entity_id
_entity_poly.type
_entity_poly.pdbx_seq_one_letter_code
_entity_poly.pdbx_strand_id
1 'polypeptide(L)'
;MSEIKLNLTDAQHTISGTIHGSVADACIAALSAEPETITELEAALARYNKPAGDISPFAWSRKDPEIDKESWDAGIVIIDLAARIVASESTHSQPGPQGEVPFHDGVCATDTLIYYRLPDDWLFLDSIDQYDGLRDPRRLERLSTPPLDARAILYGRPLLEFIVRESWLPNHQTAAASYCNTSVEVERSLTAHVGEPALAGTAGVLSTVANTLGGQTLVADNSGSTSVGEVENQASDNPDPDDTLRQQISLLHARWLMTPRDDLRGQSPRDVLLARQDFIDYDLHTRSMQWSMQGEGPPCLATDSFAYRFAGFGTHEWGIYYDLVRHLLWSTPNEERGRIGEGETGTVADADLLLTSTSDLRRVPPGPLSEVLRSDELPALESEIARLEKLKTEWLEQPREGYGGRIPALLIENERIRLPIALRGHDMVIDEDCPVCQMMDDDAELGMEVGFWHLDGSHMDDDFAFSNLRTREEWEARRREWEEFIKNFNREWEERQRRECLAGVAPVEEPLDISELNPTSDQDELLDSRSR
;
A
#
# COMPACT_ATOMS: atom_id res chain seq x y z
N MET A 1 43.39 -14.18 1.86
CA MET A 1 42.86 -13.56 3.08
C MET A 1 41.92 -12.48 2.60
N SER A 2 40.78 -12.33 3.24
CA SER A 2 39.71 -11.40 2.85
C SER A 2 39.33 -10.55 4.06
N GLU A 3 40.35 -10.18 4.85
CA GLU A 3 40.13 -9.38 6.04
C GLU A 3 40.01 -7.91 5.65
N ILE A 4 39.17 -7.18 6.35
CA ILE A 4 38.99 -5.75 6.17
C ILE A 4 39.00 -5.04 7.53
N LYS A 5 39.29 -3.75 7.50
CA LYS A 5 39.04 -2.85 8.63
C LYS A 5 37.57 -2.45 8.64
N LEU A 6 36.81 -2.78 9.69
CA LEU A 6 35.45 -2.27 9.87
C LEU A 6 35.44 -1.19 10.96
N ASN A 7 34.84 -0.05 10.63
CA ASN A 7 34.50 1.00 11.57
C ASN A 7 32.98 1.12 11.65
N LEU A 8 32.42 1.03 12.86
CA LEU A 8 31.01 1.30 13.13
C LEU A 8 30.92 2.55 13.98
N THR A 9 30.13 3.53 13.58
CA THR A 9 29.90 4.74 14.36
C THR A 9 28.40 5.02 14.47
N ASP A 10 27.97 5.32 15.69
CA ASP A 10 26.66 5.89 15.97
C ASP A 10 26.81 7.31 16.57
N ALA A 11 25.72 7.87 17.08
CA ALA A 11 25.72 9.20 17.68
C ALA A 11 26.50 9.27 19.01
N GLN A 12 26.79 8.13 19.65
CA GLN A 12 27.38 8.05 20.98
C GLN A 12 28.86 7.66 20.94
N HIS A 13 29.25 6.75 20.05
CA HIS A 13 30.60 6.20 20.02
C HIS A 13 30.96 5.57 18.67
N THR A 14 32.26 5.25 18.55
CA THR A 14 32.83 4.51 17.43
C THR A 14 33.51 3.25 17.96
N ILE A 15 33.35 2.15 17.21
CA ILE A 15 34.11 0.91 17.43
C ILE A 15 34.82 0.51 16.14
N SER A 16 36.02 -0.04 16.27
CA SER A 16 36.87 -0.44 15.14
C SER A 16 37.51 -1.80 15.36
N GLY A 17 37.95 -2.43 14.27
CA GLY A 17 38.70 -3.68 14.31
C GLY A 17 38.72 -4.43 12.98
N THR A 18 39.42 -5.55 12.99
CA THR A 18 39.68 -6.35 11.78
C THR A 18 38.76 -7.56 11.76
N ILE A 19 38.02 -7.73 10.66
CA ILE A 19 37.06 -8.82 10.46
C ILE A 19 37.19 -9.41 9.06
N HIS A 20 36.57 -10.56 8.82
CA HIS A 20 36.37 -11.09 7.48
C HIS A 20 35.33 -10.25 6.71
N GLY A 21 35.54 -10.04 5.40
CA GLY A 21 34.68 -9.20 4.56
C GLY A 21 33.20 -9.60 4.59
N SER A 22 32.89 -10.90 4.63
CA SER A 22 31.50 -11.39 4.73
C SER A 22 30.76 -10.92 5.98
N VAL A 23 31.47 -10.64 7.08
CA VAL A 23 30.85 -10.09 8.30
C VAL A 23 30.47 -8.62 8.08
N ALA A 24 31.25 -7.88 7.30
CA ALA A 24 30.90 -6.51 6.92
C ALA A 24 29.70 -6.48 5.98
N ASP A 25 29.64 -7.39 5.00
CA ASP A 25 28.48 -7.53 4.12
C ASP A 25 27.20 -7.84 4.93
N ALA A 26 27.29 -8.72 5.94
CA ALA A 26 26.17 -9.01 6.84
C ALA A 26 25.79 -7.79 7.71
N CYS A 27 26.76 -6.98 8.17
CA CYS A 27 26.46 -5.73 8.87
C CYS A 27 25.73 -4.73 7.95
N ILE A 28 26.08 -4.67 6.67
CA ILE A 28 25.41 -3.81 5.69
C ILE A 28 23.99 -4.32 5.42
N ALA A 29 23.82 -5.64 5.26
CA ALA A 29 22.50 -6.23 5.12
C ALA A 29 21.60 -5.94 6.34
N ALA A 30 22.17 -6.00 7.55
CA ALA A 30 21.48 -5.67 8.80
C ALA A 30 20.98 -4.21 8.89
N LEU A 31 21.46 -3.30 8.03
CA LEU A 31 20.93 -1.95 7.94
C LEU A 31 19.47 -1.92 7.41
N SER A 32 18.97 -3.02 6.83
CA SER A 32 17.55 -3.15 6.45
C SER A 32 16.60 -3.09 7.65
N ALA A 33 17.12 -3.32 8.87
CA ALA A 33 16.38 -3.11 10.10
C ALA A 33 16.33 -1.65 10.56
N GLU A 34 16.93 -0.72 9.80
CA GLU A 34 17.06 0.71 10.11
C GLU A 34 17.62 1.04 11.50
N PRO A 35 18.75 0.43 11.92
CA PRO A 35 19.35 0.75 13.21
C PRO A 35 19.91 2.17 13.24
N GLU A 36 19.74 2.88 14.36
CA GLU A 36 20.38 4.18 14.64
C GLU A 36 21.51 4.06 15.69
N THR A 37 21.61 2.91 16.35
CA THR A 37 22.65 2.61 17.35
C THR A 37 23.39 1.31 17.03
N ILE A 38 24.64 1.20 17.51
CA ILE A 38 25.42 -0.03 17.32
C ILE A 38 24.73 -1.24 17.98
N THR A 39 24.03 -1.05 19.10
CA THR A 39 23.27 -2.12 19.77
C THR A 39 22.09 -2.60 18.93
N GLU A 40 21.36 -1.70 18.26
CA GLU A 40 20.30 -2.10 17.33
C GLU A 40 20.87 -2.83 16.12
N LEU A 41 22.01 -2.37 15.59
CA LEU A 41 22.70 -3.06 14.49
C LEU A 41 23.14 -4.47 14.89
N GLU A 42 23.67 -4.63 16.10
CA GLU A 42 24.05 -5.93 16.67
C GLU A 42 22.85 -6.89 16.76
N ALA A 43 21.70 -6.39 17.26
CA ALA A 43 20.47 -7.18 17.33
C ALA A 43 19.95 -7.56 15.93
N ALA A 44 19.98 -6.61 14.98
CA ALA A 44 19.56 -6.84 13.60
C ALA A 44 20.46 -7.84 12.85
N LEU A 45 21.75 -7.89 13.19
CA LEU A 45 22.71 -8.82 12.60
C LEU A 45 22.32 -10.29 12.81
N ALA A 46 21.58 -10.60 13.87
CA ALA A 46 21.10 -11.96 14.17
C ALA A 46 20.26 -12.56 13.03
N ARG A 47 19.64 -11.73 12.19
CA ARG A 47 18.92 -12.18 10.98
C ARG A 47 19.83 -12.85 9.96
N TYR A 48 21.06 -12.34 9.80
CA TYR A 48 22.02 -12.77 8.78
C TYR A 48 23.11 -13.67 9.35
N ASN A 49 23.44 -13.48 10.63
CA ASN A 49 24.46 -14.24 11.33
C ASN A 49 23.98 -14.61 12.74
N LYS A 50 23.55 -15.86 12.90
CA LYS A 50 23.03 -16.40 14.16
C LYS A 50 24.14 -16.34 15.22
N PRO A 51 23.90 -15.74 16.40
CA PRO A 51 24.92 -15.64 17.44
C PRO A 51 25.43 -17.01 17.91
N ALA A 52 26.76 -17.16 18.01
CA ALA A 52 27.41 -18.35 18.57
C ALA A 52 27.44 -18.29 20.10
N GLY A 53 26.27 -18.42 20.74
CA GLY A 53 26.09 -18.27 22.20
C GLY A 53 26.00 -16.81 22.65
N ASP A 54 26.40 -16.53 23.90
CA ASP A 54 26.25 -15.21 24.53
C ASP A 54 27.35 -14.20 24.17
N ILE A 55 28.20 -14.52 23.19
CA ILE A 55 29.30 -13.64 22.77
C ILE A 55 28.77 -12.65 21.75
N SER A 56 28.88 -11.36 22.07
CA SER A 56 28.59 -10.26 21.14
C SER A 56 29.28 -10.47 19.78
N PRO A 57 28.58 -10.33 18.64
CA PRO A 57 29.19 -10.31 17.32
C PRO A 57 30.29 -9.26 17.16
N PHE A 58 30.33 -8.25 18.05
CA PHE A 58 31.33 -7.18 18.07
C PHE A 58 32.35 -7.31 19.21
N ALA A 59 32.46 -8.48 19.84
CA ALA A 59 33.44 -8.72 20.92
C ALA A 59 34.92 -8.55 20.48
N TRP A 60 35.19 -8.59 19.17
CA TRP A 60 36.51 -8.31 18.59
C TRP A 60 36.85 -6.81 18.56
N SER A 61 35.86 -5.93 18.72
CA SER A 61 36.01 -4.51 18.48
C SER A 61 36.68 -3.78 19.65
N ARG A 62 37.36 -2.68 19.32
CA ARG A 62 37.91 -1.72 20.29
C ARG A 62 37.11 -0.44 20.21
N LYS A 63 36.82 0.15 21.37
CA LYS A 63 36.22 1.48 21.44
C LYS A 63 37.31 2.51 21.19
N ASP A 64 37.15 3.25 20.11
CA ASP A 64 38.07 4.31 19.72
C ASP A 64 37.28 5.63 19.65
N PRO A 65 37.87 6.77 20.06
CA PRO A 65 37.21 8.06 19.97
C PRO A 65 37.13 8.58 18.52
N GLU A 66 37.93 8.00 17.62
CA GLU A 66 38.05 8.38 16.22
C GLU A 66 38.03 7.12 15.34
N ILE A 67 37.64 7.30 14.08
CA ILE A 67 37.64 6.24 13.06
C ILE A 67 39.08 5.85 12.72
N ASP A 68 39.36 4.54 12.72
CA ASP A 68 40.61 3.98 12.25
C ASP A 68 40.61 3.92 10.72
N LYS A 69 41.32 4.86 10.09
CA LYS A 69 41.40 5.01 8.63
C LYS A 69 42.45 4.09 7.98
N GLU A 70 43.19 3.30 8.77
CA GLU A 70 44.16 2.37 8.21
C GLU A 70 43.45 1.18 7.54
N SER A 71 43.57 1.09 6.21
CA SER A 71 43.10 -0.05 5.43
C SER A 71 43.78 -1.35 5.89
N TRP A 72 43.06 -2.46 5.90
CA TRP A 72 43.61 -3.76 6.27
C TRP A 72 43.40 -4.78 5.17
N ASP A 73 44.46 -5.48 4.73
CA ASP A 73 44.47 -6.56 3.73
C ASP A 73 43.61 -6.24 2.48
N ALA A 74 42.32 -6.58 2.52
CA ALA A 74 41.40 -6.37 1.42
C ALA A 74 40.71 -4.99 1.39
N GLY A 75 40.82 -4.17 2.44
CA GLY A 75 40.34 -2.77 2.43
C GLY A 75 39.85 -2.22 3.77
N ILE A 76 38.96 -1.22 3.68
CA ILE A 76 38.27 -0.57 4.80
C ILE A 76 36.80 -0.35 4.48
N VAL A 77 35.94 -0.55 5.47
CA VAL A 77 34.51 -0.23 5.45
C VAL A 77 34.17 0.62 6.67
N ILE A 78 33.40 1.68 6.47
CA ILE A 78 32.84 2.53 7.50
C ILE A 78 31.31 2.47 7.38
N ILE A 79 30.64 2.16 8.49
CA ILE A 79 29.19 2.28 8.62
C ILE A 79 28.90 3.35 9.66
N ASP A 80 28.30 4.45 9.22
CA ASP A 80 27.92 5.59 10.06
C ASP A 80 26.40 5.65 10.19
N LEU A 81 25.88 5.10 11.28
CA LEU A 81 24.45 5.00 11.55
C LEU A 81 23.81 6.38 11.70
N ALA A 82 24.48 7.29 12.42
CA ALA A 82 23.97 8.64 12.64
C ALA A 82 23.89 9.46 11.34
N ALA A 83 24.80 9.22 10.40
CA ALA A 83 24.78 9.86 9.09
C ALA A 83 23.97 9.06 8.03
N ARG A 84 23.62 7.80 8.28
CA ARG A 84 23.20 6.81 7.27
C ARG A 84 24.13 6.79 6.05
N ILE A 85 25.42 6.56 6.31
CA ILE A 85 26.45 6.41 5.26
C ILE A 85 27.13 5.05 5.39
N VAL A 86 27.35 4.40 4.26
CA VAL A 86 28.29 3.28 4.10
C VAL A 86 29.41 3.77 3.18
N ALA A 87 30.65 3.79 3.66
CA ALA A 87 31.82 4.10 2.83
C ALA A 87 32.72 2.87 2.73
N SER A 88 33.14 2.50 1.52
CA SER A 88 33.95 1.30 1.29
C SER A 88 35.09 1.60 0.32
N GLU A 89 36.31 1.31 0.75
CA GLU A 89 37.49 1.20 -0.12
C GLU A 89 38.00 -0.24 -0.01
N SER A 90 37.32 -1.15 -0.70
CA SER A 90 37.55 -2.60 -0.61
C SER A 90 37.79 -3.22 -1.99
N THR A 91 38.76 -4.13 -2.03
CA THR A 91 39.04 -5.02 -3.17
C THR A 91 38.27 -6.34 -3.07
N HIS A 92 37.61 -6.60 -1.95
CA HIS A 92 36.85 -7.84 -1.71
C HIS A 92 35.41 -7.75 -2.20
N SER A 93 34.67 -6.74 -1.71
CA SER A 93 33.26 -6.52 -2.02
C SER A 93 32.98 -5.03 -2.19
N GLN A 94 32.09 -4.70 -3.12
CA GLN A 94 31.51 -3.37 -3.28
C GLN A 94 30.04 -3.45 -2.86
N PRO A 95 29.74 -3.23 -1.57
CA PRO A 95 28.38 -3.36 -1.08
C PRO A 95 27.48 -2.28 -1.69
N GLY A 96 26.23 -2.64 -1.97
CA GLY A 96 25.22 -1.75 -2.52
C GLY A 96 24.00 -1.61 -1.61
N PRO A 97 23.02 -0.77 -2.00
CA PRO A 97 21.78 -0.57 -1.24
C PRO A 97 20.84 -1.78 -1.28
N GLN A 98 21.14 -2.79 -2.11
CA GLN A 98 20.40 -4.03 -2.20
C GLN A 98 21.36 -5.16 -2.57
N GLY A 99 21.07 -6.38 -2.15
CA GLY A 99 21.87 -7.54 -2.46
C GLY A 99 21.41 -8.78 -1.69
N GLU A 100 22.33 -9.73 -1.59
CA GLU A 100 22.13 -10.98 -0.88
C GLU A 100 23.41 -11.32 -0.10
N VAL A 101 23.24 -11.96 1.05
CA VAL A 101 24.35 -12.47 1.85
C VAL A 101 24.08 -13.92 2.26
N PRO A 102 25.11 -14.78 2.31
CA PRO A 102 24.94 -16.12 2.84
C PRO A 102 24.57 -16.05 4.33
N PHE A 103 23.51 -16.75 4.72
CA PHE A 103 23.13 -16.90 6.11
C PHE A 103 24.18 -17.70 6.86
N HIS A 104 24.56 -17.23 8.04
CA HIS A 104 25.47 -17.93 8.93
C HIS A 104 24.71 -18.52 10.12
N ASP A 105 24.77 -19.84 10.31
CA ASP A 105 23.99 -20.57 11.33
C ASP A 105 24.61 -20.52 12.75
N GLY A 106 25.66 -19.71 12.90
CA GLY A 106 26.46 -19.55 14.12
C GLY A 106 27.68 -20.48 14.16
N VAL A 107 27.77 -21.47 13.28
CA VAL A 107 28.93 -22.34 13.12
C VAL A 107 29.65 -22.06 11.80
N CYS A 108 28.91 -21.96 10.71
CA CYS A 108 29.46 -21.64 9.39
C CYS A 108 28.45 -20.90 8.50
N ALA A 109 28.96 -20.33 7.41
CA ALA A 109 28.12 -19.85 6.33
C ALA A 109 27.40 -21.04 5.67
N THR A 110 26.10 -20.87 5.42
CA THR A 110 25.25 -21.83 4.73
C THR A 110 25.10 -21.44 3.25
N ASP A 111 24.54 -22.33 2.44
CA ASP A 111 24.19 -22.03 1.03
C ASP A 111 22.88 -21.22 0.91
N THR A 112 22.21 -20.90 2.04
CA THR A 112 20.99 -20.10 2.04
C THR A 112 21.32 -18.63 1.90
N LEU A 113 20.84 -18.00 0.84
CA LEU A 113 21.04 -16.57 0.58
C LEU A 113 19.87 -15.78 1.18
N ILE A 114 20.19 -14.76 1.97
CA ILE A 114 19.21 -13.82 2.54
C ILE A 114 19.33 -12.51 1.79
N TYR A 115 18.24 -12.15 1.12
CA TYR A 115 18.12 -10.89 0.41
C TYR A 115 17.93 -9.73 1.37
N TYR A 116 18.45 -8.57 0.99
CA TYR A 116 18.24 -7.32 1.71
C TYR A 116 18.08 -6.17 0.73
N ARG A 117 17.36 -5.16 1.20
CA ARG A 117 17.26 -3.83 0.59
C ARG A 117 17.35 -2.83 1.72
N LEU A 118 18.03 -1.72 1.50
CA LEU A 118 18.12 -0.61 2.44
C LEU A 118 17.14 0.49 2.04
N PRO A 119 16.68 1.31 2.99
CA PRO A 119 15.96 2.54 2.67
C PRO A 119 16.80 3.47 1.76
N ASP A 120 16.13 4.20 0.88
CA ASP A 120 16.78 5.10 -0.10
C ASP A 120 17.57 6.27 0.55
N ASP A 121 17.42 6.50 1.85
CA ASP A 121 18.17 7.52 2.59
C ASP A 121 19.54 7.04 3.11
N TRP A 122 19.97 5.82 2.77
CA TRP A 122 21.36 5.37 2.94
C TRP A 122 22.23 5.83 1.77
N LEU A 123 23.37 6.46 2.08
CA LEU A 123 24.34 6.90 1.07
C LEU A 123 25.53 5.94 1.02
N PHE A 124 25.83 5.43 -0.17
CA PHE A 124 27.00 4.60 -0.43
C PHE A 124 28.11 5.44 -1.07
N LEU A 125 29.32 5.38 -0.51
CA LEU A 125 30.48 6.13 -0.94
C LEU A 125 31.64 5.16 -1.26
N ASP A 126 32.34 5.42 -2.35
CA ASP A 126 33.47 4.59 -2.81
C ASP A 126 34.82 5.07 -2.25
N SER A 127 34.82 6.08 -1.37
CA SER A 127 36.05 6.62 -0.78
C SER A 127 35.87 7.19 0.63
N ILE A 128 36.89 7.00 1.47
CA ILE A 128 36.98 7.54 2.82
C ILE A 128 37.11 9.08 2.80
N ASP A 129 37.72 9.65 1.77
CA ASP A 129 37.81 11.11 1.61
C ASP A 129 36.43 11.74 1.38
N GLN A 130 35.57 11.08 0.60
CA GLN A 130 34.18 11.51 0.41
C GLN A 130 33.40 11.44 1.72
N TYR A 131 33.62 10.37 2.50
CA TYR A 131 32.99 10.19 3.80
C TYR A 131 33.33 11.33 4.76
N ASP A 132 34.60 11.72 4.88
CA ASP A 132 35.01 12.84 5.73
C ASP A 132 34.33 14.16 5.33
N GLY A 133 34.14 14.39 4.02
CA GLY A 133 33.48 15.60 3.50
C GLY A 133 31.97 15.64 3.74
N LEU A 134 31.31 14.49 3.88
CA LEU A 134 29.85 14.37 3.88
C LEU A 134 29.23 14.00 5.23
N ARG A 135 29.97 13.34 6.13
CA ARG A 135 29.39 12.82 7.39
C ARG A 135 28.80 13.92 8.27
N ASP A 136 29.49 15.04 8.46
CA ASP A 136 29.06 16.10 9.39
C ASP A 136 27.88 16.90 8.82
N PRO A 137 27.89 17.34 7.52
CA PRO A 137 26.71 17.93 6.89
C PRO A 137 25.48 17.03 6.99
N ARG A 138 25.63 15.73 6.73
CA ARG A 138 24.50 14.78 6.72
C ARG A 138 23.96 14.50 8.12
N ARG A 139 24.83 14.37 9.13
CA ARG A 139 24.42 14.33 10.54
C ARG A 139 23.64 15.58 10.93
N LEU A 140 24.12 16.76 10.54
CA LEU A 140 23.44 18.03 10.82
C LEU A 140 22.07 18.12 10.13
N GLU A 141 21.98 17.69 8.87
CA GLU A 141 20.73 17.62 8.11
C GLU A 141 19.72 16.70 8.81
N ARG A 142 20.12 15.49 9.20
CA ARG A 142 19.27 14.54 9.93
C ARG A 142 18.86 15.07 11.30
N LEU A 143 19.76 15.70 12.04
CA LEU A 143 19.44 16.35 13.31
C LEU A 143 18.44 17.51 13.14
N SER A 144 18.47 18.20 12.00
CA SER A 144 17.50 19.27 11.69
C SER A 144 16.11 18.74 11.33
N THR A 145 16.00 17.46 10.98
CA THR A 145 14.76 16.78 10.60
C THR A 145 14.54 15.60 11.56
N PRO A 146 14.04 15.86 12.79
CA PRO A 146 13.87 14.79 13.77
C PRO A 146 12.95 13.68 13.24
N PRO A 147 12.96 12.48 13.82
CA PRO A 147 12.00 11.44 13.48
C PRO A 147 10.56 11.93 13.74
N LEU A 148 9.61 11.50 12.90
CA LEU A 148 8.18 11.82 13.04
C LEU A 148 7.43 10.59 13.55
N ASP A 149 6.74 10.70 14.68
CA ASP A 149 5.78 9.70 15.12
C ASP A 149 4.46 9.88 14.36
N ALA A 150 4.42 9.37 13.13
CA ALA A 150 3.23 9.45 12.28
C ALA A 150 2.03 8.71 12.89
N ARG A 151 2.26 7.61 13.61
CA ARG A 151 1.21 6.79 14.21
C ARG A 151 0.45 7.57 15.28
N ALA A 152 1.13 8.41 16.07
CA ALA A 152 0.47 9.30 17.03
C ALA A 152 -0.50 10.31 16.38
N ILE A 153 -0.33 10.62 15.10
CA ILE A 153 -1.24 11.50 14.35
C ILE A 153 -2.33 10.67 13.67
N LEU A 154 -1.94 9.62 12.95
CA LEU A 154 -2.84 8.79 12.16
C LEU A 154 -3.83 8.00 13.02
N TYR A 155 -3.39 7.45 14.15
CA TYR A 155 -4.25 6.69 15.08
C TYR A 155 -4.65 7.50 16.31
N GLY A 156 -4.16 8.73 16.45
CA GLY A 156 -4.35 9.51 17.67
C GLY A 156 -5.47 10.53 17.57
N ARG A 157 -5.39 11.49 18.49
CA ARG A 157 -6.35 12.58 18.62
C ARG A 157 -6.54 13.41 17.34
N PRO A 158 -5.52 13.71 16.51
CA PRO A 158 -5.71 14.48 15.28
C PRO A 158 -6.70 13.85 14.28
N LEU A 159 -6.71 12.52 14.13
CA LEU A 159 -7.69 11.81 13.31
C LEU A 159 -9.10 11.98 13.90
N LEU A 160 -9.26 11.76 15.20
CA LEU A 160 -10.56 11.82 15.85
C LEU A 160 -11.15 13.23 15.82
N GLU A 161 -10.33 14.25 16.05
CA GLU A 161 -10.70 15.65 15.91
C GLU A 161 -11.17 15.99 14.49
N PHE A 162 -10.50 15.45 13.47
CA PHE A 162 -10.96 15.58 12.09
C PHE A 162 -12.33 14.93 11.88
N ILE A 163 -12.51 13.68 12.31
CA ILE A 163 -13.78 12.94 12.13
C ILE A 163 -14.94 13.71 12.78
N VAL A 164 -14.80 14.15 14.04
CA VAL A 164 -15.88 14.88 14.71
C VAL A 164 -16.17 16.19 14.02
N ARG A 165 -15.15 16.95 13.63
CA ARG A 165 -15.33 18.23 12.94
C ARG A 165 -16.08 18.07 11.63
N GLU A 166 -15.66 17.13 10.78
CA GLU A 166 -16.27 16.97 9.46
C GLU A 166 -17.67 16.36 9.53
N SER A 167 -17.95 15.47 10.50
CA SER A 167 -19.27 14.89 10.69
C SER A 167 -20.29 15.86 11.31
N TRP A 168 -19.85 16.87 12.07
CA TRP A 168 -20.73 17.79 12.79
C TRP A 168 -21.04 19.08 12.03
N LEU A 169 -20.23 19.44 11.02
CA LEU A 169 -20.44 20.68 10.26
C LEU A 169 -21.59 20.53 9.25
N PRO A 170 -22.74 21.22 9.44
CA PRO A 170 -23.93 21.06 8.58
C PRO A 170 -23.71 21.52 7.13
N ASN A 171 -22.69 22.35 6.90
CA ASN A 171 -22.50 23.08 5.65
C ASN A 171 -21.75 22.31 4.55
N HIS A 172 -21.27 21.09 4.82
CA HIS A 172 -20.56 20.30 3.80
C HIS A 172 -21.43 19.27 3.06
N GLN A 173 -22.62 18.94 3.59
CA GLN A 173 -23.53 17.99 2.94
C GLN A 173 -24.14 18.55 1.63
N THR A 174 -24.38 19.87 1.56
CA THR A 174 -24.93 20.50 0.34
C THR A 174 -23.93 20.60 -0.81
N ALA A 175 -22.62 20.65 -0.55
CA ALA A 175 -21.60 20.69 -1.60
C ALA A 175 -21.26 19.29 -2.14
N ALA A 176 -21.33 18.24 -1.31
CA ALA A 176 -21.06 16.86 -1.73
C ALA A 176 -22.11 16.34 -2.74
N ALA A 177 -23.39 16.68 -2.53
CA ALA A 177 -24.47 16.36 -3.47
C ALA A 177 -24.25 16.98 -4.87
N SER A 178 -23.56 18.14 -4.92
CA SER A 178 -23.23 18.81 -6.18
C SER A 178 -22.06 18.15 -6.92
N TYR A 179 -21.06 17.62 -6.20
CA TYR A 179 -19.90 16.95 -6.81
C TYR A 179 -20.26 15.58 -7.42
N CYS A 180 -21.09 14.76 -6.77
CA CYS A 180 -21.54 13.48 -7.33
C CYS A 180 -22.31 13.65 -8.64
N ASN A 181 -23.17 14.66 -8.75
CA ASN A 181 -23.91 14.91 -9.99
C ASN A 181 -22.98 15.35 -11.14
N THR A 182 -21.89 16.07 -10.83
CA THR A 182 -20.97 16.58 -11.85
C THR A 182 -20.08 15.47 -12.43
N SER A 183 -19.59 14.53 -11.61
CA SER A 183 -18.79 13.40 -12.11
C SER A 183 -19.60 12.46 -13.00
N VAL A 184 -20.85 12.18 -12.62
CA VAL A 184 -21.78 11.35 -13.42
C VAL A 184 -22.16 12.03 -14.73
N GLU A 185 -22.35 13.35 -14.75
CA GLU A 185 -22.62 14.09 -16.00
C GLU A 185 -21.41 14.21 -16.92
N VAL A 186 -20.19 14.34 -16.39
CA VAL A 186 -18.96 14.35 -17.20
C VAL A 186 -18.70 12.98 -17.83
N GLU A 187 -18.92 11.88 -17.10
CA GLU A 187 -18.85 10.51 -17.66
C GLU A 187 -19.95 10.23 -18.71
N ARG A 188 -21.18 10.71 -18.47
CA ARG A 188 -22.27 10.63 -19.46
C ARG A 188 -22.02 11.51 -20.70
N SER A 189 -21.38 12.66 -20.54
CA SER A 189 -21.07 13.56 -21.66
C SER A 189 -19.87 13.08 -22.49
N LEU A 190 -18.91 12.39 -21.89
CA LEU A 190 -17.78 11.75 -22.60
C LEU A 190 -18.23 10.53 -23.42
N THR A 191 -19.20 9.76 -22.92
CA THR A 191 -19.78 8.63 -23.66
C THR A 191 -20.73 9.07 -24.79
N ALA A 192 -21.38 10.23 -24.67
CA ALA A 192 -22.29 10.76 -25.69
C ALA A 192 -21.61 11.51 -26.87
N HIS A 193 -20.29 11.74 -26.84
CA HIS A 193 -19.58 12.56 -27.84
C HIS A 193 -18.55 11.82 -28.72
N VAL A 194 -18.60 10.49 -28.77
CA VAL A 194 -17.91 9.73 -29.84
C VAL A 194 -18.75 9.79 -31.13
N GLY A 195 -18.81 10.98 -31.72
CA GLY A 195 -19.28 11.19 -33.08
C GLY A 195 -18.19 10.81 -34.09
N GLU A 196 -18.60 10.14 -35.17
CA GLU A 196 -17.77 9.67 -36.28
C GLU A 196 -16.68 10.66 -36.72
N PRO A 197 -15.43 10.21 -36.97
CA PRO A 197 -14.42 11.08 -37.55
C PRO A 197 -14.72 11.30 -39.04
N ALA A 198 -15.01 12.56 -39.39
CA ALA A 198 -15.09 13.03 -40.77
C ALA A 198 -13.73 12.88 -41.46
N LEU A 199 -13.69 12.04 -42.50
CA LEU A 199 -12.56 11.85 -43.40
C LEU A 199 -12.43 13.03 -44.40
N ALA A 200 -11.32 13.74 -44.30
CA ALA A 200 -10.69 14.50 -45.39
C ALA A 200 -9.19 14.13 -45.35
N GLY A 201 -8.47 13.76 -46.40
CA GLY A 201 -8.70 13.76 -47.83
C GLY A 201 -7.37 14.16 -48.49
N THR A 202 -6.57 13.21 -48.99
CA THR A 202 -5.49 13.47 -49.97
C THR A 202 -5.24 12.24 -50.86
N ALA A 203 -4.97 12.52 -52.12
CA ALA A 203 -5.16 11.66 -53.29
C ALA A 203 -3.91 10.88 -53.76
N GLY A 204 -4.16 9.83 -54.57
CA GLY A 204 -3.19 9.10 -55.40
C GLY A 204 -3.75 7.73 -55.85
N VAL A 205 -4.58 7.61 -56.89
CA VAL A 205 -4.29 7.39 -58.34
C VAL A 205 -4.02 5.92 -58.74
N LEU A 206 -4.86 5.43 -59.67
CA LEU A 206 -4.89 4.16 -60.48
C LEU A 206 -5.43 2.90 -59.75
N SER A 207 -6.35 2.07 -60.29
CA SER A 207 -6.73 1.74 -61.67
C SER A 207 -8.13 1.09 -61.74
N THR A 208 -8.83 1.42 -62.83
CA THR A 208 -9.98 0.80 -63.51
C THR A 208 -10.11 -0.74 -63.43
N VAL A 209 -11.33 -1.27 -63.20
CA VAL A 209 -12.09 -2.21 -64.08
C VAL A 209 -13.59 -2.17 -63.69
N ALA A 210 -14.46 -2.04 -64.69
CA ALA A 210 -15.92 -2.12 -64.60
C ALA A 210 -16.45 -3.56 -64.80
N ASN A 211 -17.57 -3.92 -64.17
CA ASN A 211 -18.77 -4.49 -64.82
C ASN A 211 -19.86 -4.95 -63.81
N THR A 212 -20.96 -4.19 -63.78
CA THR A 212 -22.30 -4.55 -64.31
C THR A 212 -22.97 -5.91 -63.99
N LEU A 213 -24.17 -5.78 -63.39
CA LEU A 213 -25.42 -6.57 -63.48
C LEU A 213 -25.55 -7.94 -62.79
N GLY A 214 -26.65 -8.07 -62.04
CA GLY A 214 -27.31 -9.36 -61.80
C GLY A 214 -28.20 -9.36 -60.56
N GLY A 215 -29.43 -8.87 -60.66
CA GLY A 215 -30.43 -9.04 -59.60
C GLY A 215 -30.93 -10.49 -59.51
N GLN A 216 -31.40 -10.88 -58.33
CA GLN A 216 -32.49 -11.85 -58.21
C GLN A 216 -33.19 -11.73 -56.86
N THR A 217 -34.48 -11.43 -56.98
CA THR A 217 -35.53 -11.50 -55.96
C THR A 217 -35.72 -12.96 -55.51
N LEU A 218 -35.73 -13.21 -54.20
CA LEU A 218 -36.45 -14.36 -53.64
C LEU A 218 -37.24 -13.93 -52.41
N VAL A 219 -38.54 -14.17 -52.54
CA VAL A 219 -39.59 -14.10 -51.53
C VAL A 219 -39.48 -15.36 -50.67
N ALA A 220 -39.52 -15.21 -49.35
CA ALA A 220 -39.98 -16.26 -48.45
C ALA A 220 -40.56 -15.63 -47.18
N ASP A 221 -41.88 -15.74 -47.08
CA ASP A 221 -42.64 -15.62 -45.85
C ASP A 221 -42.06 -16.58 -44.78
N ASN A 222 -41.88 -16.08 -43.55
CA ASN A 222 -42.30 -16.88 -42.42
C ASN A 222 -42.60 -16.02 -41.18
N SER A 223 -43.88 -16.05 -40.84
CA SER A 223 -44.49 -15.61 -39.59
C SER A 223 -43.94 -16.40 -38.40
N GLY A 224 -43.28 -15.71 -37.48
CA GLY A 224 -42.83 -16.23 -36.18
C GLY A 224 -42.79 -15.11 -35.17
N SER A 225 -43.97 -14.71 -34.68
CA SER A 225 -44.15 -13.75 -33.59
C SER A 225 -43.68 -14.38 -32.28
N THR A 226 -42.40 -14.22 -31.96
CA THR A 226 -41.89 -14.40 -30.60
C THR A 226 -41.80 -13.02 -29.98
N SER A 227 -42.71 -12.72 -29.06
CA SER A 227 -42.69 -11.51 -28.25
C SER A 227 -41.42 -11.52 -27.41
N VAL A 228 -40.40 -10.80 -27.87
CA VAL A 228 -39.30 -10.34 -27.03
C VAL A 228 -39.96 -9.41 -26.02
N GLY A 229 -40.10 -9.87 -24.77
CA GLY A 229 -40.46 -8.99 -23.68
C GLY A 229 -39.33 -8.00 -23.53
N GLU A 230 -39.53 -6.77 -23.99
CA GLU A 230 -38.76 -5.62 -23.56
C GLU A 230 -38.94 -5.54 -22.04
N VAL A 231 -38.02 -6.17 -21.31
CA VAL A 231 -37.81 -5.87 -19.90
C VAL A 231 -37.20 -4.48 -19.90
N GLU A 232 -38.07 -3.47 -19.89
CA GLU A 232 -37.70 -2.13 -19.48
C GLU A 232 -37.15 -2.26 -18.04
N ASN A 233 -35.84 -2.43 -17.92
CA ASN A 233 -35.10 -2.16 -16.70
C ASN A 233 -35.23 -0.67 -16.44
N GLN A 234 -36.38 -0.26 -15.90
CA GLN A 234 -36.56 1.02 -15.23
C GLN A 234 -35.70 0.94 -13.96
N ALA A 235 -34.40 1.22 -14.13
CA ALA A 235 -33.51 1.51 -13.03
C ALA A 235 -34.22 2.57 -12.19
N SER A 236 -34.55 2.23 -10.95
CA SER A 236 -35.15 3.22 -10.06
C SER A 236 -34.13 4.33 -9.88
N ASP A 237 -34.39 5.51 -10.46
CA ASP A 237 -33.47 6.66 -10.49
C ASP A 237 -33.14 7.25 -9.10
N ASN A 238 -33.67 6.67 -8.02
CA ASN A 238 -33.29 7.05 -6.66
C ASN A 238 -32.18 6.11 -6.19
N PRO A 239 -30.94 6.60 -6.01
CA PRO A 239 -29.86 5.81 -5.44
C PRO A 239 -30.27 5.31 -4.05
N ASP A 240 -29.83 4.11 -3.69
CA ASP A 240 -30.04 3.56 -2.35
C ASP A 240 -29.50 4.59 -1.32
N PRO A 241 -30.26 4.96 -0.28
CA PRO A 241 -29.74 5.80 0.80
C PRO A 241 -28.44 5.26 1.41
N ASP A 242 -28.20 3.94 1.38
CA ASP A 242 -26.92 3.35 1.83
C ASP A 242 -25.76 3.73 0.89
N ASP A 243 -25.98 3.77 -0.42
CA ASP A 243 -24.96 4.17 -1.41
C ASP A 243 -24.57 5.63 -1.26
N THR A 244 -25.55 6.51 -1.03
CA THR A 244 -25.29 7.94 -0.80
C THR A 244 -24.41 8.15 0.42
N LEU A 245 -24.68 7.40 1.49
CA LEU A 245 -23.90 7.45 2.72
C LEU A 245 -22.50 6.85 2.54
N ARG A 246 -22.37 5.72 1.83
CA ARG A 246 -21.08 5.13 1.46
C ARG A 246 -20.21 6.16 0.74
N GLN A 247 -20.76 6.82 -0.29
CA GLN A 247 -20.08 7.87 -1.04
C GLN A 247 -19.63 9.04 -0.14
N GLN A 248 -20.48 9.48 0.80
CA GLN A 248 -20.11 10.54 1.75
C GLN A 248 -18.95 10.12 2.65
N ILE A 249 -18.96 8.88 3.15
CA ILE A 249 -17.87 8.34 3.96
C ILE A 249 -16.57 8.23 3.15
N SER A 250 -16.66 7.79 1.89
CA SER A 250 -15.52 7.75 0.96
C SER A 250 -14.94 9.14 0.76
N LEU A 251 -15.78 10.14 0.49
CA LEU A 251 -15.34 11.53 0.32
C LEU A 251 -14.63 12.08 1.56
N LEU A 252 -15.16 11.82 2.76
CA LEU A 252 -14.56 12.27 4.01
C LEU A 252 -13.21 11.60 4.26
N HIS A 253 -13.12 10.30 4.01
CA HIS A 253 -11.88 9.55 4.17
C HIS A 253 -10.83 9.98 3.13
N ALA A 254 -11.21 10.14 1.86
CA ALA A 254 -10.34 10.67 0.83
C ALA A 254 -9.83 12.07 1.17
N ARG A 255 -10.70 12.94 1.71
CA ARG A 255 -10.30 14.27 2.19
C ARG A 255 -9.24 14.18 3.29
N TRP A 256 -9.42 13.29 4.27
CA TRP A 256 -8.41 13.05 5.30
C TRP A 256 -7.07 12.64 4.67
N LEU A 257 -7.08 11.61 3.81
CA LEU A 257 -5.88 11.03 3.22
C LEU A 257 -5.12 12.00 2.30
N MET A 258 -5.83 12.86 1.58
CA MET A 258 -5.27 13.74 0.55
C MET A 258 -4.95 15.15 1.03
N THR A 259 -5.33 15.53 2.25
CA THR A 259 -5.09 16.90 2.75
C THR A 259 -3.73 17.00 3.44
N PRO A 260 -2.79 17.83 2.94
CA PRO A 260 -1.53 18.12 3.62
C PRO A 260 -1.74 18.66 5.04
N ARG A 261 -0.89 18.23 5.98
CA ARG A 261 -1.00 18.65 7.38
C ARG A 261 0.32 19.17 7.94
N ASP A 262 0.24 20.23 8.75
CA ASP A 262 1.42 20.82 9.38
C ASP A 262 2.07 19.87 10.40
N ASP A 263 1.26 19.08 11.12
CA ASP A 263 1.73 18.04 12.05
C ASP A 263 2.44 16.87 11.33
N LEU A 264 2.22 16.71 10.03
CA LEU A 264 2.94 15.81 9.12
C LEU A 264 3.97 16.53 8.23
N ARG A 265 4.40 17.74 8.62
CA ARG A 265 5.39 18.56 7.89
C ARG A 265 4.95 18.95 6.47
N GLY A 266 3.66 19.20 6.31
CA GLY A 266 3.06 19.53 5.02
C GLY A 266 2.87 18.34 4.09
N GLN A 267 3.06 17.10 4.57
CA GLN A 267 2.68 15.89 3.85
C GLN A 267 1.23 15.53 4.14
N SER A 268 0.57 14.86 3.19
CA SER A 268 -0.74 14.26 3.45
C SER A 268 -0.58 12.93 4.23
N PRO A 269 -1.61 12.47 4.98
CA PRO A 269 -1.59 11.14 5.59
C PRO A 269 -1.23 10.02 4.62
N ARG A 270 -1.74 10.10 3.38
CA ARG A 270 -1.41 9.16 2.32
C ARG A 270 0.07 9.15 1.95
N ASP A 271 0.68 10.32 1.76
CA ASP A 271 2.11 10.40 1.43
C ASP A 271 2.96 9.73 2.52
N VAL A 272 2.59 9.93 3.79
CA VAL A 272 3.30 9.36 4.93
C VAL A 272 3.14 7.84 5.01
N LEU A 273 1.94 7.34 4.75
CA LEU A 273 1.65 5.91 4.73
C LEU A 273 2.39 5.20 3.58
N LEU A 274 2.43 5.80 2.39
CA LEU A 274 3.07 5.21 1.21
C LEU A 274 4.58 5.45 1.12
N ALA A 275 5.14 6.39 1.90
CA ALA A 275 6.54 6.84 1.77
C ALA A 275 7.58 5.71 1.80
N ARG A 276 7.30 4.61 2.52
CA ARG A 276 8.21 3.47 2.67
C ARG A 276 7.53 2.11 2.49
N GLN A 277 6.31 2.07 1.97
CA GLN A 277 5.52 0.84 1.83
C GLN A 277 6.28 -0.26 1.11
N ASP A 278 6.77 0.00 -0.10
CA ASP A 278 7.53 -0.99 -0.88
C ASP A 278 8.75 -1.56 -0.13
N PHE A 279 9.39 -0.73 0.70
CA PHE A 279 10.54 -1.16 1.50
C PHE A 279 10.10 -2.06 2.65
N ILE A 280 9.01 -1.71 3.36
CA ILE A 280 8.45 -2.56 4.42
C ILE A 280 8.01 -3.91 3.86
N ASP A 281 7.26 -3.89 2.75
CA ASP A 281 6.70 -5.08 2.13
C ASP A 281 7.80 -5.99 1.57
N TYR A 282 8.84 -5.40 0.96
CA TYR A 282 10.03 -6.15 0.54
C TYR A 282 10.75 -6.79 1.75
N ASP A 283 10.94 -6.07 2.86
CA ASP A 283 11.59 -6.65 4.05
C ASP A 283 10.77 -7.79 4.64
N LEU A 284 9.44 -7.64 4.75
CA LEU A 284 8.55 -8.72 5.18
C LEU A 284 8.58 -9.92 4.23
N HIS A 285 8.54 -9.69 2.92
CA HIS A 285 8.60 -10.75 1.91
C HIS A 285 9.92 -11.54 2.00
N THR A 286 11.06 -10.85 2.09
CA THR A 286 12.37 -11.52 2.25
C THR A 286 12.50 -12.29 3.56
N ARG A 287 11.81 -11.85 4.62
CA ARG A 287 11.69 -12.57 5.89
C ARG A 287 10.78 -13.79 5.79
N SER A 288 9.69 -13.72 5.03
CA SER A 288 8.86 -14.88 4.71
C SER A 288 9.68 -15.95 3.98
N MET A 289 10.42 -15.55 2.94
CA MET A 289 11.33 -16.45 2.22
C MET A 289 12.38 -17.08 3.15
N GLN A 290 13.00 -16.28 4.01
CA GLN A 290 13.94 -16.76 5.01
C GLN A 290 13.30 -17.82 5.92
N TRP A 291 12.10 -17.57 6.43
CA TRP A 291 11.37 -18.51 7.27
C TRP A 291 11.09 -19.80 6.52
N SER A 292 10.57 -19.75 5.28
CA SER A 292 10.34 -20.95 4.47
C SER A 292 11.60 -21.79 4.26
N MET A 293 12.76 -21.16 4.07
CA MET A 293 14.03 -21.88 3.87
C MET A 293 14.61 -22.47 5.16
N GLN A 294 14.42 -21.80 6.30
CA GLN A 294 15.03 -22.17 7.58
C GLN A 294 14.13 -23.03 8.46
N GLY A 295 12.82 -23.00 8.24
CA GLY A 295 11.82 -23.63 9.11
C GLY A 295 11.66 -22.95 10.48
N GLU A 296 12.33 -21.80 10.70
CA GLU A 296 12.21 -20.99 11.91
C GLU A 296 11.97 -19.52 11.55
N GLY A 297 11.14 -18.84 12.36
CA GLY A 297 10.83 -17.43 12.14
C GLY A 297 12.07 -16.55 12.33
N PRO A 298 12.28 -15.52 11.49
CA PRO A 298 13.43 -14.65 11.63
C PRO A 298 13.35 -13.81 12.92
N PRO A 299 14.50 -13.36 13.46
CA PRO A 299 14.51 -12.48 14.63
C PRO A 299 13.67 -11.22 14.41
N CYS A 300 12.80 -10.93 15.37
CA CYS A 300 11.98 -9.71 15.42
C CYS A 300 12.83 -8.49 15.75
N LEU A 301 12.38 -7.31 15.32
CA LEU A 301 12.92 -6.06 15.83
C LEU A 301 12.54 -5.86 17.30
N ALA A 302 13.42 -5.23 18.07
CA ALA A 302 13.12 -4.84 19.44
C ALA A 302 12.07 -3.71 19.45
N THR A 303 11.13 -3.75 20.39
CA THR A 303 10.05 -2.75 20.51
C THR A 303 10.52 -1.39 21.04
N ASP A 304 11.75 -1.31 21.53
CA ASP A 304 12.41 -0.04 21.86
C ASP A 304 13.29 0.50 20.73
N SER A 305 13.44 -0.25 19.63
CA SER A 305 14.24 0.18 18.48
C SER A 305 13.66 1.40 17.77
N PHE A 306 14.54 2.16 17.12
CA PHE A 306 14.16 3.28 16.28
C PHE A 306 13.14 2.90 15.21
N ALA A 307 13.41 1.81 14.48
CA ALA A 307 12.57 1.34 13.39
C ALA A 307 11.17 0.96 13.87
N TYR A 308 11.03 0.25 15.00
CA TYR A 308 9.72 -0.08 15.55
C TYR A 308 8.87 1.17 15.83
N ARG A 309 9.51 2.26 16.28
CA ARG A 309 8.82 3.51 16.64
C ARG A 309 8.52 4.39 15.42
N PHE A 310 9.45 4.50 14.48
CA PHE A 310 9.44 5.54 13.45
C PHE A 310 9.53 5.03 12.01
N ALA A 311 9.62 3.72 11.78
CA ALA A 311 9.55 3.20 10.42
C ALA A 311 8.18 3.49 9.78
N GLY A 312 8.14 3.36 8.46
CA GLY A 312 6.92 3.53 7.67
C GLY A 312 5.89 2.42 7.93
N PHE A 313 4.96 2.33 7.01
CA PHE A 313 3.81 1.45 7.05
C PHE A 313 3.93 0.45 5.91
N GLY A 314 3.65 -0.82 6.16
CA GLY A 314 3.49 -1.81 5.11
C GLY A 314 2.04 -1.90 4.67
N THR A 315 1.78 -2.81 3.76
CA THR A 315 0.44 -3.00 3.20
C THR A 315 -0.57 -3.49 4.23
N HIS A 316 -0.17 -4.28 5.25
CA HIS A 316 -1.13 -4.72 6.26
C HIS A 316 -1.59 -3.56 7.16
N GLU A 317 -0.66 -2.75 7.66
CA GLU A 317 -1.03 -1.61 8.51
C GLU A 317 -1.84 -0.58 7.72
N TRP A 318 -1.54 -0.35 6.43
CA TRP A 318 -2.36 0.47 5.52
C TRP A 318 -3.79 -0.09 5.37
N GLY A 319 -3.92 -1.40 5.13
CA GLY A 319 -5.20 -2.11 5.05
C GLY A 319 -6.07 -1.91 6.29
N ILE A 320 -5.48 -2.19 7.45
CA ILE A 320 -6.15 -2.08 8.74
C ILE A 320 -6.48 -0.62 9.06
N TYR A 321 -5.60 0.31 8.71
CA TYR A 321 -5.84 1.73 8.87
C TYR A 321 -7.08 2.18 8.09
N TYR A 322 -7.19 1.75 6.83
CA TYR A 322 -8.32 2.05 5.98
C TYR A 322 -9.64 1.62 6.63
N ASP A 323 -9.72 0.37 7.06
CA ASP A 323 -10.94 -0.20 7.68
C ASP A 323 -11.28 0.46 9.02
N LEU A 324 -10.26 0.80 9.81
CA LEU A 324 -10.45 1.50 11.07
C LEU A 324 -11.11 2.87 10.84
N VAL A 325 -10.59 3.67 9.91
CA VAL A 325 -11.14 5.00 9.64
C VAL A 325 -12.58 4.89 9.12
N ARG A 326 -12.85 3.93 8.24
CA ARG A 326 -14.22 3.62 7.78
C ARG A 326 -15.13 3.28 8.96
N HIS A 327 -14.71 2.37 9.84
CA HIS A 327 -15.49 1.98 11.02
C HIS A 327 -15.83 3.17 11.91
N LEU A 328 -14.87 4.07 12.15
CA LEU A 328 -15.08 5.27 12.97
C LEU A 328 -16.06 6.25 12.31
N LEU A 329 -15.90 6.52 11.01
CA LEU A 329 -16.82 7.37 10.24
C LEU A 329 -18.25 6.82 10.25
N TRP A 330 -18.42 5.51 10.01
CA TRP A 330 -19.72 4.82 10.08
C TRP A 330 -20.36 4.90 11.47
N SER A 331 -19.55 4.96 12.52
CA SER A 331 -20.00 5.01 13.91
C SER A 331 -20.33 6.43 14.39
N THR A 332 -20.17 7.46 13.56
CA THR A 332 -20.57 8.83 13.91
C THR A 332 -22.10 8.97 13.91
N PRO A 333 -22.70 9.64 14.92
CA PRO A 333 -24.14 9.79 14.98
C PRO A 333 -24.62 10.72 13.86
N ASN A 334 -25.33 10.18 12.87
CA ASN A 334 -26.09 11.00 11.94
C ASN A 334 -27.41 11.39 12.60
N GLU A 335 -27.39 12.40 13.49
CA GLU A 335 -28.63 12.90 14.13
C GLU A 335 -29.66 13.42 13.09
N GLU A 336 -29.25 13.66 11.84
CA GLU A 336 -30.14 14.03 10.74
C GLU A 336 -30.80 12.86 9.98
N ARG A 337 -30.40 11.59 10.22
CA ARG A 337 -31.08 10.41 9.61
C ARG A 337 -32.57 10.32 9.95
N GLY A 338 -32.99 10.96 11.05
CA GLY A 338 -34.40 11.04 11.44
C GLY A 338 -35.17 12.25 10.92
N ARG A 339 -34.53 13.27 10.31
CA ARG A 339 -35.21 14.53 9.92
C ARG A 339 -35.35 14.75 8.42
N ILE A 340 -34.51 14.13 7.59
CA ILE A 340 -34.54 14.31 6.12
C ILE A 340 -35.77 13.62 5.48
N GLY A 341 -36.44 12.70 6.19
CA GLY A 341 -37.66 12.04 5.71
C GLY A 341 -38.97 12.82 5.87
N GLU A 342 -39.01 13.94 6.60
CA GLU A 342 -40.26 14.65 6.93
C GLU A 342 -40.30 16.12 6.46
N GLY A 343 -39.21 16.63 5.86
CA GLY A 343 -39.12 18.01 5.36
C GLY A 343 -39.51 18.14 3.89
N GLU A 344 -40.51 19.00 3.62
CA GLU A 344 -41.11 19.31 2.32
C GLU A 344 -40.09 19.42 1.16
N THR A 345 -40.47 18.84 0.02
CA THR A 345 -39.79 18.89 -1.28
C THR A 345 -39.63 20.33 -1.79
N GLY A 346 -38.63 21.04 -1.28
CA GLY A 346 -38.17 22.32 -1.81
C GLY A 346 -37.56 22.13 -3.21
N THR A 347 -38.07 22.88 -4.18
CA THR A 347 -37.71 22.81 -5.60
C THR A 347 -36.23 23.10 -5.88
N VAL A 348 -35.60 22.24 -6.68
CA VAL A 348 -34.17 22.15 -7.05
C VAL A 348 -33.60 23.35 -7.85
N ALA A 349 -34.35 24.44 -8.03
CA ALA A 349 -34.02 25.47 -9.03
C ALA A 349 -32.90 26.48 -8.68
N ASP A 350 -32.39 26.49 -7.45
CA ASP A 350 -31.43 27.54 -6.99
C ASP A 350 -29.97 27.05 -6.78
N ALA A 351 -29.65 25.79 -7.08
CA ALA A 351 -28.31 25.24 -6.83
C ALA A 351 -27.25 25.59 -7.90
N ASP A 352 -27.67 26.00 -9.11
CA ASP A 352 -26.80 26.13 -10.28
C ASP A 352 -25.92 27.40 -10.32
N LEU A 353 -26.15 28.35 -9.40
CA LEU A 353 -25.43 29.63 -9.38
C LEU A 353 -24.19 29.67 -8.48
N LEU A 354 -23.84 28.57 -7.79
CA LEU A 354 -22.72 28.51 -6.84
C LEU A 354 -21.45 27.81 -7.36
N LEU A 355 -21.48 27.23 -8.57
CA LEU A 355 -20.39 26.36 -9.07
C LEU A 355 -19.27 27.07 -9.85
N THR A 356 -19.29 28.39 -10.00
CA THR A 356 -18.22 29.11 -10.71
C THR A 356 -17.14 29.72 -9.79
N SER A 357 -17.15 29.42 -8.50
CA SER A 357 -16.24 30.03 -7.51
C SER A 357 -15.56 29.04 -6.56
N THR A 358 -15.08 27.89 -7.05
CA THR A 358 -14.26 26.94 -6.27
C THR A 358 -12.78 27.34 -6.17
N SER A 359 -12.36 28.41 -6.85
CA SER A 359 -11.01 28.99 -6.76
C SER A 359 -10.73 29.77 -5.47
N ASP A 360 -11.75 29.99 -4.62
CA ASP A 360 -11.65 30.76 -3.37
C ASP A 360 -11.80 29.93 -2.07
N LEU A 361 -11.77 28.59 -2.13
CA LEU A 361 -11.52 27.73 -0.95
C LEU A 361 -10.04 27.81 -0.50
N ARG A 362 -9.49 29.02 -0.44
CA ARG A 362 -8.20 29.28 0.18
C ARG A 362 -8.34 29.11 1.69
N ARG A 363 -7.86 27.97 2.16
CA ARG A 363 -7.06 27.78 3.38
C ARG A 363 -7.56 28.57 4.60
N VAL A 364 -8.57 28.05 5.29
CA VAL A 364 -8.42 28.04 6.75
C VAL A 364 -7.51 26.85 7.02
N PRO A 365 -6.21 27.05 7.34
CA PRO A 365 -5.38 25.94 7.78
C PRO A 365 -6.10 25.25 8.96
N PRO A 366 -5.92 23.94 9.16
CA PRO A 366 -6.48 23.25 10.32
C PRO A 366 -5.83 23.82 11.59
N GLY A 367 -6.32 24.96 12.05
CA GLY A 367 -6.03 25.50 13.36
C GLY A 367 -6.66 24.60 14.42
N PRO A 368 -6.18 24.68 15.67
CA PRO A 368 -6.77 23.92 16.76
C PRO A 368 -8.27 24.21 16.85
N LEU A 369 -9.07 23.15 17.03
CA LEU A 369 -10.55 23.21 17.08
C LEU A 369 -11.09 24.27 18.07
N SER A 370 -10.30 24.59 19.09
CA SER A 370 -10.59 25.61 20.10
C SER A 370 -10.73 27.02 19.54
N GLU A 371 -10.21 27.33 18.34
CA GLU A 371 -10.31 28.66 17.74
C GLU A 371 -11.61 28.87 16.95
N VAL A 372 -12.26 27.80 16.49
CA VAL A 372 -13.43 27.87 15.60
C VAL A 372 -14.75 27.65 16.34
N LEU A 373 -14.73 26.83 17.39
CA LEU A 373 -15.95 26.43 18.10
C LEU A 373 -16.33 27.39 19.22
N ARG A 374 -17.64 27.50 19.47
CA ARG A 374 -18.15 28.28 20.61
C ARG A 374 -17.81 27.54 21.91
N SER A 375 -17.54 28.27 22.99
CA SER A 375 -17.09 27.65 24.26
C SER A 375 -18.09 26.64 24.85
N ASP A 376 -19.37 26.73 24.47
CA ASP A 376 -20.44 25.81 24.84
C ASP A 376 -20.43 24.48 24.06
N GLU A 377 -19.78 24.41 22.90
CA GLU A 377 -19.69 23.20 22.06
C GLU A 377 -18.51 22.30 22.45
N LEU A 378 -17.49 22.86 23.12
CA LEU A 378 -16.26 22.14 23.50
C LEU A 378 -16.52 20.88 24.35
N PRO A 379 -17.39 20.87 25.37
CA PRO A 379 -17.63 19.66 26.16
C PRO A 379 -18.27 18.52 25.35
N ALA A 380 -19.11 18.86 24.37
CA ALA A 380 -19.76 17.88 23.51
C ALA A 380 -18.75 17.26 22.53
N LEU A 381 -17.87 18.10 21.96
CA LEU A 381 -16.74 17.67 21.14
C LEU A 381 -15.81 16.71 21.91
N GLU A 382 -15.37 17.08 23.12
CA GLU A 382 -14.48 16.22 23.92
C GLU A 382 -15.13 14.88 24.28
N SER A 383 -16.44 14.90 24.59
CA SER A 383 -17.19 13.67 24.86
C SER A 383 -17.24 12.77 23.63
N GLU A 384 -17.39 13.33 22.43
CA GLU A 384 -17.43 12.57 21.20
C GLU A 384 -16.06 12.03 20.81
N ILE A 385 -14.99 12.83 20.96
CA ILE A 385 -13.60 12.37 20.77
C ILE A 385 -13.30 11.19 21.72
N ALA A 386 -13.68 11.30 22.99
CA ALA A 386 -13.49 10.22 23.96
C ALA A 386 -14.29 8.95 23.60
N ARG A 387 -15.49 9.10 23.02
CA ARG A 387 -16.29 7.98 22.54
C ARG A 387 -15.63 7.30 21.34
N LEU A 388 -15.15 8.06 20.35
CA LEU A 388 -14.46 7.51 19.18
C LEU A 388 -13.13 6.85 19.57
N GLU A 389 -12.38 7.41 20.52
CA GLU A 389 -11.15 6.79 21.05
C GLU A 389 -11.46 5.42 21.64
N LYS A 390 -12.54 5.30 22.43
CA LYS A 390 -12.97 4.03 22.98
C LYS A 390 -13.36 3.03 21.88
N LEU A 391 -14.12 3.44 20.87
CA LEU A 391 -14.48 2.58 19.74
C LEU A 391 -13.27 2.12 18.94
N LYS A 392 -12.30 3.02 18.71
CA LYS A 392 -11.03 2.72 18.05
C LYS A 392 -10.26 1.63 18.80
N THR A 393 -10.10 1.79 20.12
CA THR A 393 -9.43 0.79 20.97
C THR A 393 -10.16 -0.55 20.95
N GLU A 394 -11.48 -0.53 21.16
CA GLU A 394 -12.29 -1.76 21.08
C GLU A 394 -12.16 -2.43 19.71
N TRP A 395 -12.07 -1.65 18.63
CA TRP A 395 -11.95 -2.20 17.29
C TRP A 395 -10.60 -2.85 17.01
N LEU A 396 -9.53 -2.22 17.48
CA LEU A 396 -8.16 -2.71 17.32
C LEU A 396 -7.87 -3.95 18.18
N GLU A 397 -8.51 -4.06 19.34
CA GLU A 397 -8.22 -5.12 20.33
C GLU A 397 -9.12 -6.36 20.21
N GLN A 398 -10.13 -6.34 19.33
CA GLN A 398 -11.06 -7.46 19.15
C GLN A 398 -10.78 -8.25 17.85
N PRO A 399 -10.96 -9.58 17.88
CA PRO A 399 -10.99 -10.41 16.66
C PRO A 399 -11.94 -9.87 15.59
N ARG A 400 -11.50 -9.83 14.34
CA ARG A 400 -12.31 -9.41 13.19
C ARG A 400 -12.47 -10.53 12.17
N GLU A 401 -13.70 -10.78 11.77
CA GLU A 401 -14.03 -11.79 10.74
C GLU A 401 -13.33 -11.49 9.41
N GLY A 402 -13.31 -10.23 8.98
CA GLY A 402 -12.58 -9.79 7.78
C GLY A 402 -11.06 -10.03 7.81
N TYR A 403 -10.48 -10.39 8.96
CA TYR A 403 -9.07 -10.78 9.09
C TYR A 403 -8.91 -12.24 9.53
N GLY A 404 -9.89 -13.09 9.23
CA GLY A 404 -9.90 -14.50 9.64
C GLY A 404 -9.87 -14.68 11.15
N GLY A 405 -10.57 -13.80 11.90
CA GLY A 405 -10.61 -13.82 13.36
C GLY A 405 -9.35 -13.29 14.05
N ARG A 406 -8.42 -12.65 13.32
CA ARG A 406 -7.22 -12.05 13.90
C ARG A 406 -7.52 -10.69 14.56
N ILE A 407 -6.69 -10.30 15.52
CA ILE A 407 -6.79 -9.03 16.24
C ILE A 407 -5.98 -7.97 15.46
N PRO A 408 -6.60 -6.88 14.96
CA PRO A 408 -5.91 -5.88 14.14
C PRO A 408 -4.65 -5.29 14.78
N ALA A 409 -4.68 -5.00 16.09
CA ALA A 409 -3.52 -4.49 16.81
C ALA A 409 -2.31 -5.44 16.75
N LEU A 410 -2.52 -6.76 16.76
CA LEU A 410 -1.44 -7.75 16.66
C LEU A 410 -0.88 -7.85 15.25
N LEU A 411 -1.71 -7.64 14.22
CA LEU A 411 -1.26 -7.58 12.83
C LEU A 411 -0.34 -6.38 12.60
N ILE A 412 -0.76 -5.21 13.10
CA ILE A 412 0.07 -3.98 13.09
C ILE A 412 1.37 -4.22 13.87
N GLU A 413 1.28 -4.82 15.06
CA GLU A 413 2.47 -5.10 15.88
C GLU A 413 3.46 -6.02 15.16
N ASN A 414 2.97 -7.11 14.53
CA ASN A 414 3.79 -8.05 13.77
C ASN A 414 4.52 -7.36 12.61
N GLU A 415 3.84 -6.50 11.85
CA GLU A 415 4.47 -5.73 10.78
C GLU A 415 5.56 -4.78 11.33
N ARG A 416 5.29 -4.10 12.45
CA ARG A 416 6.25 -3.17 13.09
C ARG A 416 7.48 -3.86 13.65
N ILE A 417 7.36 -5.09 14.15
CA ILE A 417 8.50 -5.92 14.59
C ILE A 417 9.11 -6.74 13.45
N ARG A 418 8.63 -6.57 12.20
CA ARG A 418 9.08 -7.29 11.01
C ARG A 418 8.94 -8.81 11.14
N LEU A 419 7.81 -9.25 11.67
CA LEU A 419 7.48 -10.67 11.76
C LEU A 419 6.37 -10.99 10.74
N PRO A 420 6.67 -11.76 9.69
CA PRO A 420 5.64 -12.29 8.80
C PRO A 420 4.56 -13.05 9.58
N ILE A 421 3.32 -12.96 9.12
CA ILE A 421 2.19 -13.64 9.77
C ILE A 421 2.08 -15.05 9.17
N ALA A 422 2.76 -16.02 9.79
CA ALA A 422 2.65 -17.41 9.38
C ALA A 422 1.20 -17.92 9.55
N LEU A 423 0.71 -18.62 8.53
CA LEU A 423 -0.56 -19.33 8.54
C LEU A 423 -0.38 -20.71 9.15
N ARG A 424 -1.44 -21.22 9.77
CA ARG A 424 -1.54 -22.65 10.08
C ARG A 424 -2.00 -23.37 8.82
N GLY A 425 -1.73 -24.67 8.71
CA GLY A 425 -2.16 -25.47 7.55
C GLY A 425 -3.65 -25.26 7.21
N HIS A 426 -4.54 -25.40 8.18
CA HIS A 426 -5.98 -25.18 7.96
C HIS A 426 -6.33 -23.75 7.52
N ASP A 427 -5.54 -22.73 7.87
CA ASP A 427 -5.76 -21.36 7.40
C ASP A 427 -5.29 -21.17 5.93
N MET A 428 -4.49 -22.09 5.40
CA MET A 428 -4.05 -22.11 4.00
C MET A 428 -5.05 -22.84 3.09
N VAL A 429 -6.01 -23.58 3.66
CA VAL A 429 -7.04 -24.31 2.93
C VAL A 429 -8.09 -23.32 2.43
N ILE A 430 -8.05 -23.01 1.14
CA ILE A 430 -9.06 -22.16 0.48
C ILE A 430 -10.38 -22.93 0.30
N ASP A 431 -10.28 -24.20 -0.07
CA ASP A 431 -11.41 -25.10 -0.32
C ASP A 431 -11.21 -26.41 0.44
N GLU A 432 -12.05 -26.64 1.45
CA GLU A 432 -12.03 -27.83 2.31
C GLU A 432 -12.26 -29.13 1.53
N ASP A 433 -12.91 -29.07 0.37
CA ASP A 433 -13.20 -30.23 -0.47
C ASP A 433 -12.14 -30.47 -1.56
N CYS A 434 -11.19 -29.54 -1.73
CA CYS A 434 -10.13 -29.63 -2.74
C CYS A 434 -8.95 -30.51 -2.25
N PRO A 435 -8.64 -31.65 -2.91
CA PRO A 435 -7.55 -32.53 -2.49
C PRO A 435 -6.17 -31.86 -2.49
N VAL A 436 -5.98 -30.84 -3.32
CA VAL A 436 -4.72 -30.06 -3.35
C VAL A 436 -4.61 -29.16 -2.13
N CYS A 437 -5.70 -28.52 -1.72
CA CYS A 437 -5.70 -27.68 -0.52
C CYS A 437 -5.51 -28.53 0.75
N GLN A 438 -6.15 -29.70 0.82
CA GLN A 438 -5.94 -30.66 1.91
C GLN A 438 -4.48 -31.14 1.98
N MET A 439 -3.84 -31.38 0.83
CA MET A 439 -2.42 -31.74 0.80
C MET A 439 -1.53 -30.61 1.30
N MET A 440 -1.85 -29.35 0.98
CA MET A 440 -1.12 -28.19 1.50
C MET A 440 -1.28 -28.06 3.03
N ASP A 441 -2.47 -28.36 3.56
CA ASP A 441 -2.71 -28.43 5.01
C ASP A 441 -1.81 -29.50 5.65
N ASP A 442 -1.86 -30.73 5.12
CA ASP A 442 -1.04 -31.85 5.59
C ASP A 442 0.46 -31.51 5.55
N ASP A 443 0.95 -30.91 4.46
CA ASP A 443 2.36 -30.54 4.29
C ASP A 443 2.78 -29.43 5.28
N ALA A 444 1.90 -28.45 5.52
CA ALA A 444 2.12 -27.41 6.52
C ALA A 444 2.09 -27.95 7.96
N GLU A 445 1.19 -28.88 8.29
CA GLU A 445 1.16 -29.55 9.61
C GLU A 445 2.42 -30.39 9.86
N LEU A 446 3.00 -30.97 8.80
CA LEU A 446 4.27 -31.68 8.85
C LEU A 446 5.48 -30.74 8.92
N GLY A 447 5.27 -29.42 8.82
CA GLY A 447 6.32 -28.39 8.85
C GLY A 447 7.18 -28.38 7.59
N MET A 448 6.67 -28.92 6.47
CA MET A 448 7.38 -28.92 5.19
C MET A 448 7.22 -27.60 4.44
N GLU A 449 6.10 -26.91 4.66
CA GLU A 449 5.82 -25.59 4.10
C GLU A 449 5.31 -24.62 5.16
N VAL A 450 5.54 -23.33 4.94
CA VAL A 450 5.00 -22.24 5.77
C VAL A 450 4.29 -21.29 4.83
N GLY A 451 2.97 -21.21 4.95
CA GLY A 451 2.17 -20.16 4.31
C GLY A 451 2.22 -18.87 5.10
N PHE A 452 1.97 -17.75 4.42
CA PHE A 452 1.92 -16.43 5.05
C PHE A 452 0.62 -15.73 4.69
N TRP A 453 0.06 -15.04 5.67
CA TRP A 453 -1.12 -14.23 5.48
C TRP A 453 -0.71 -12.88 4.89
N HIS A 454 -1.47 -12.44 3.89
CA HIS A 454 -1.27 -11.18 3.21
C HIS A 454 -2.59 -10.41 3.11
N LEU A 455 -2.49 -9.07 3.17
CA LEU A 455 -3.56 -8.16 2.74
C LEU A 455 -3.14 -7.52 1.42
N ASP A 456 -4.05 -7.48 0.46
CA ASP A 456 -3.82 -6.94 -0.88
C ASP A 456 -4.55 -5.60 -1.13
N GLY A 457 -5.46 -5.22 -0.24
CA GLY A 457 -6.29 -4.01 -0.38
C GLY A 457 -7.40 -4.13 -1.42
N SER A 458 -7.74 -5.34 -1.86
CA SER A 458 -8.82 -5.62 -2.83
C SER A 458 -10.20 -5.11 -2.41
N HIS A 459 -10.43 -4.92 -1.11
CA HIS A 459 -11.69 -4.41 -0.56
C HIS A 459 -11.74 -2.89 -0.41
N MET A 460 -10.67 -2.17 -0.79
CA MET A 460 -10.65 -0.72 -0.75
C MET A 460 -11.41 -0.12 -1.93
N ASP A 461 -11.90 1.11 -1.75
CA ASP A 461 -12.49 1.88 -2.84
C ASP A 461 -11.45 2.17 -3.94
N ASP A 462 -11.89 2.19 -5.20
CA ASP A 462 -11.00 2.34 -6.37
C ASP A 462 -10.38 3.74 -6.54
N ASP A 463 -10.76 4.72 -5.72
CA ASP A 463 -10.27 6.09 -5.84
C ASP A 463 -8.75 6.18 -5.58
N PHE A 464 -8.08 7.12 -6.26
CA PHE A 464 -6.65 7.40 -6.07
C PHE A 464 -6.26 7.61 -4.60
N ALA A 465 -7.15 8.15 -3.77
CA ALA A 465 -6.89 8.36 -2.35
C ALA A 465 -6.58 7.06 -1.60
N PHE A 466 -7.12 5.93 -2.05
CA PHE A 466 -7.00 4.62 -1.39
C PHE A 466 -6.08 3.65 -2.16
N SER A 467 -5.65 3.99 -3.37
CA SER A 467 -4.67 3.20 -4.11
C SER A 467 -3.29 3.22 -3.45
N ASN A 468 -2.54 2.14 -3.59
CA ASN A 468 -1.12 2.05 -3.20
C ASN A 468 -0.16 2.79 -4.18
N LEU A 469 -0.63 3.22 -5.35
CA LEU A 469 0.19 3.91 -6.35
C LEU A 469 0.59 5.31 -5.89
N ARG A 470 1.85 5.70 -6.00
CA ARG A 470 2.33 6.96 -5.39
C ARG A 470 1.72 8.19 -6.06
N THR A 471 1.61 8.17 -7.38
CA THR A 471 1.19 9.33 -8.17
C THR A 471 -0.17 9.12 -8.85
N ARG A 472 -0.89 10.22 -9.09
CA ARG A 472 -2.19 10.17 -9.76
C ARG A 472 -2.04 9.67 -11.18
N GLU A 473 -0.95 10.05 -11.85
CA GLU A 473 -0.63 9.66 -13.20
C GLU A 473 -0.43 8.14 -13.34
N GLU A 474 0.25 7.50 -12.37
CA GLU A 474 0.39 6.04 -12.32
C GLU A 474 -0.98 5.36 -12.15
N TRP A 475 -1.82 5.87 -11.25
CA TRP A 475 -3.17 5.34 -11.04
C TRP A 475 -4.08 5.50 -12.26
N GLU A 476 -4.08 6.66 -12.92
CA GLU A 476 -4.83 6.89 -14.15
C GLU A 476 -4.30 6.03 -15.33
N ALA A 477 -3.00 5.75 -15.37
CA ALA A 477 -2.43 4.82 -16.35
C ALA A 477 -2.89 3.38 -16.08
N ARG A 478 -2.79 2.92 -14.84
CA ARG A 478 -3.23 1.57 -14.42
C ARG A 478 -4.72 1.36 -14.66
N ARG A 479 -5.56 2.35 -14.35
CA ARG A 479 -7.00 2.31 -14.65
C ARG A 479 -7.27 2.15 -16.14
N ARG A 480 -6.58 2.90 -17.00
CA ARG A 480 -6.74 2.76 -18.47
C ARG A 480 -6.32 1.38 -18.97
N GLU A 481 -5.20 0.86 -18.47
CA GLU A 481 -4.74 -0.49 -18.79
C GLU A 481 -5.76 -1.55 -18.38
N TRP A 482 -6.38 -1.39 -17.22
CA TRP A 482 -7.43 -2.29 -16.73
C TRP A 482 -8.71 -2.21 -17.55
N GLU A 483 -9.18 -0.99 -17.86
CA GLU A 483 -10.34 -0.78 -18.71
C GLU A 483 -10.13 -1.40 -20.10
N GLU A 484 -8.92 -1.29 -20.65
CA GLU A 484 -8.53 -1.96 -21.90
C GLU A 484 -8.48 -3.48 -21.75
N PHE A 485 -7.94 -3.99 -20.64
CA PHE A 485 -7.92 -5.42 -20.32
C PHE A 485 -9.33 -5.99 -20.23
N ILE A 486 -10.24 -5.41 -19.44
CA ILE A 486 -11.64 -5.83 -19.32
C ILE A 486 -12.32 -5.84 -20.69
N LYS A 487 -12.13 -4.77 -21.48
CA LYS A 487 -12.69 -4.69 -22.83
C LYS A 487 -12.18 -5.81 -23.74
N ASN A 488 -10.89 -6.13 -23.67
CA ASN A 488 -10.29 -7.21 -24.44
C ASN A 488 -10.77 -8.58 -23.96
N PHE A 489 -10.84 -8.79 -22.64
CA PHE A 489 -11.33 -10.02 -22.01
C PHE A 489 -12.78 -10.30 -22.41
N ASN A 490 -13.66 -9.32 -22.27
CA ASN A 490 -15.08 -9.46 -22.63
C ASN A 490 -15.25 -9.79 -24.12
N ARG A 491 -14.47 -9.15 -25.00
CA ARG A 491 -14.47 -9.47 -26.43
C ARG A 491 -14.06 -10.91 -26.71
N GLU A 492 -12.98 -11.40 -26.08
CA GLU A 492 -12.50 -12.77 -26.23
C GLU A 492 -13.47 -13.81 -25.65
N TRP A 493 -14.10 -13.47 -24.53
CA TRP A 493 -15.15 -14.27 -23.89
C TRP A 493 -16.36 -14.41 -24.81
N GLU A 494 -16.87 -13.30 -25.35
CA GLU A 494 -17.97 -13.29 -26.32
C GLU A 494 -17.63 -14.08 -27.60
N GLU A 495 -16.39 -14.02 -28.07
CA GLU A 495 -15.93 -14.81 -29.21
C GLU A 495 -15.87 -16.31 -28.88
N ARG A 496 -15.44 -16.68 -27.67
CA ARG A 496 -15.48 -18.06 -27.18
C ARG A 496 -16.91 -18.59 -27.10
N GLN A 497 -17.81 -17.83 -26.47
CA GLN A 497 -19.23 -18.15 -26.37
C GLN A 497 -19.87 -18.34 -27.75
N ARG A 498 -19.54 -17.47 -28.72
CA ARG A 498 -19.97 -17.65 -30.12
C ARG A 498 -19.45 -18.94 -30.76
N ARG A 499 -18.19 -19.31 -30.54
CA ARG A 499 -17.62 -20.57 -31.05
C ARG A 499 -18.27 -21.80 -30.44
N GLU A 500 -18.51 -21.79 -29.14
CA GLU A 500 -19.15 -22.89 -28.41
C GLU A 500 -20.62 -23.08 -28.84
N CYS A 501 -21.36 -21.97 -28.98
CA CYS A 501 -22.72 -21.97 -29.52
C CYS A 501 -22.77 -22.58 -30.94
N LEU A 502 -21.83 -22.19 -31.82
CA LEU A 502 -21.72 -22.77 -33.17
C LEU A 502 -21.32 -24.26 -33.17
N ALA A 503 -20.59 -24.71 -32.16
CA ALA A 503 -20.18 -26.11 -32.00
C ALA A 503 -21.29 -26.99 -31.38
N GLY A 504 -22.41 -26.43 -30.96
CA GLY A 504 -23.49 -27.15 -30.28
C GLY A 504 -23.12 -27.60 -28.86
N VAL A 505 -22.09 -26.99 -28.26
CA VAL A 505 -21.77 -27.15 -26.85
C VAL A 505 -22.76 -26.27 -26.07
N ALA A 506 -23.41 -26.83 -25.05
CA ALA A 506 -24.29 -26.04 -24.19
C ALA A 506 -23.47 -24.90 -23.56
N PRO A 507 -23.98 -23.66 -23.54
CA PRO A 507 -23.26 -22.55 -22.93
C PRO A 507 -22.94 -22.89 -21.47
N VAL A 508 -21.69 -22.66 -21.07
CA VAL A 508 -21.32 -22.66 -19.65
C VAL A 508 -22.13 -21.54 -19.00
N GLU A 509 -23.00 -21.89 -18.05
CA GLU A 509 -24.17 -21.07 -17.72
C GLU A 509 -23.86 -19.71 -17.07
N GLU A 510 -22.65 -19.41 -16.61
CA GLU A 510 -22.32 -18.09 -16.07
C GLU A 510 -20.94 -17.61 -16.54
N PRO A 511 -20.86 -16.44 -17.21
CA PRO A 511 -19.62 -15.67 -17.25
C PRO A 511 -19.16 -15.43 -15.83
N LEU A 512 -17.88 -15.66 -15.55
CA LEU A 512 -17.25 -15.03 -14.39
C LEU A 512 -17.45 -13.52 -14.56
N ASP A 513 -18.16 -12.89 -13.63
CA ASP A 513 -18.32 -11.45 -13.63
C ASP A 513 -17.00 -10.80 -13.22
N ILE A 514 -16.11 -10.63 -14.20
CA ILE A 514 -14.81 -10.00 -14.00
C ILE A 514 -14.95 -8.52 -13.66
N SER A 515 -16.12 -7.90 -13.87
CA SER A 515 -16.33 -6.51 -13.46
C SER A 515 -16.38 -6.34 -11.94
N GLU A 516 -16.58 -7.43 -11.19
CA GLU A 516 -16.45 -7.46 -9.73
C GLU A 516 -15.00 -7.68 -9.25
N LEU A 517 -14.05 -8.01 -10.15
CA LEU A 517 -12.64 -8.12 -9.77
C LEU A 517 -12.02 -6.73 -9.65
N ASN A 518 -11.42 -6.45 -8.49
CA ASN A 518 -10.81 -5.16 -8.22
C ASN A 518 -9.50 -5.01 -9.04
N PRO A 519 -9.31 -3.92 -9.81
CA PRO A 519 -8.07 -3.67 -10.53
C PRO A 519 -6.79 -3.67 -9.68
N THR A 520 -6.85 -3.37 -8.38
CA THR A 520 -5.64 -3.04 -7.62
C THR A 520 -4.90 -4.23 -7.03
N SER A 521 -5.54 -5.39 -6.82
CA SER A 521 -4.94 -6.53 -6.10
C SER A 521 -4.56 -7.72 -7.00
N ASP A 522 -5.44 -8.11 -7.93
CA ASP A 522 -5.35 -9.45 -8.56
C ASP A 522 -4.40 -9.51 -9.78
N GLN A 523 -3.80 -8.37 -10.14
CA GLN A 523 -3.12 -8.21 -11.42
C GLN A 523 -1.64 -8.58 -11.42
N ASP A 524 -0.92 -8.43 -10.31
CA ASP A 524 0.52 -8.74 -10.29
C ASP A 524 0.76 -10.25 -10.49
N GLU A 525 -0.16 -11.10 -10.02
CA GLU A 525 -0.11 -12.54 -10.28
C GLU A 525 -0.55 -12.93 -11.70
N LEU A 526 -1.57 -12.27 -12.27
CA LEU A 526 -2.08 -12.58 -13.61
C LEU A 526 -1.16 -12.10 -14.75
N LEU A 527 -0.42 -11.01 -14.55
CA LEU A 527 0.53 -10.50 -15.55
C LEU A 527 1.87 -11.23 -15.52
N ASP A 528 2.36 -11.67 -14.35
CA ASP A 528 3.61 -12.45 -14.26
C ASP A 528 3.44 -13.88 -14.82
N SER A 529 2.25 -14.48 -14.66
CA SER A 529 1.96 -15.83 -15.16
C SER A 529 1.88 -15.94 -16.69
N ARG A 530 1.67 -14.84 -17.44
CA ARG A 530 1.72 -14.84 -18.92
C ARG A 530 3.12 -14.57 -19.49
N SER A 531 4.06 -14.15 -18.66
CA SER A 531 5.45 -13.89 -19.07
C SER A 531 6.36 -15.13 -18.93
N ARG A 532 5.83 -16.22 -18.39
CA ARG A 532 6.45 -17.56 -18.33
C ARG A 532 5.76 -18.51 -19.32
#